data_AF-A0AAE0SZA0-F1
#
_entry.id   AF-A0AAE0SZA0-F1
#
_cell.length_a   1.000
_cell.length_b   1.000
_cell.length_c   1.000
_cell.angle_alpha   90.00
_cell.angle_beta   90.00
_cell.angle_gamma   90.00
#
_symmetry.space_group_name_H-M   'P 1'
#
loop_
_entity.id
_entity.type
_entity.pdbx_description
1 polymer ?
#
loop_
_entity_poly.entity_id
_entity_poly.type
_entity_poly.pdbx_seq_one_letter_code
_entity_poly.pdbx_strand_id
1 'polypeptide(L)'
;MDGDSSLKTGSEVEPAKEKQWQLEKRIKEQHMKRKSRYLPFSIQPMPYERQRLAEPMTDEDRFLRKQWLKDQILSHKEPRHVEGLKPKNIFKRIYGYPADLMYKAFIPVVGEIPAAVGRIIIPRILLTFGVLYYWYYCIKYSPNDWTRGKGWYLYSTRPKAYTIDEYPAEKDHDDFFDKGFKRRTCLKDGKTSFVSE
;
A
#
# COMPACT_ATOMS: atom_id res chain seq x y z
N MET A 1 44.39 47.69 -19.82
CA MET A 1 43.15 48.14 -20.47
C MET A 1 42.32 46.90 -20.70
N ASP A 2 41.24 46.86 -19.94
CA ASP A 2 40.22 45.83 -19.89
C ASP A 2 39.55 45.64 -21.26
N GLY A 3 39.10 44.42 -21.51
CA GLY A 3 38.37 44.05 -22.72
C GLY A 3 37.75 42.68 -22.56
N ASP A 4 36.54 42.67 -22.01
CA ASP A 4 35.63 41.53 -21.87
C ASP A 4 35.68 40.56 -23.07
N SER A 5 35.96 39.28 -22.82
CA SER A 5 35.58 38.21 -23.74
C SER A 5 34.33 37.52 -23.21
N SER A 6 33.21 38.10 -23.63
CA SER A 6 31.84 37.65 -23.45
C SER A 6 31.69 36.13 -23.46
N LEU A 7 30.99 35.63 -22.43
CA LEU A 7 30.30 34.35 -22.39
C LEU A 7 29.58 34.11 -23.73
N LYS A 8 30.09 33.17 -24.54
CA LYS A 8 29.34 32.68 -25.70
C LYS A 8 28.20 31.80 -25.21
N THR A 9 27.04 32.41 -25.00
CA THR A 9 25.75 31.74 -24.95
C THR A 9 25.58 30.92 -26.22
N GLY A 10 25.14 29.67 -26.05
CA GLY A 10 25.10 28.62 -27.06
C GLY A 10 24.58 29.10 -28.41
N SER A 11 25.49 29.13 -29.38
CA SER A 11 25.17 29.16 -30.80
C SER A 11 24.64 27.79 -31.19
N GLU A 12 23.47 27.78 -31.82
CA GLU A 12 22.88 26.65 -32.54
C GLU A 12 23.87 26.16 -33.61
N VAL A 13 24.69 25.17 -33.24
CA VAL A 13 25.47 24.38 -34.18
C VAL A 13 24.59 23.19 -34.53
N GLU A 14 24.14 23.11 -35.79
CA GLU A 14 23.50 21.91 -36.31
C GLU A 14 24.35 20.69 -35.91
N PRO A 15 23.76 19.61 -35.35
CA PRO A 15 24.56 18.54 -34.78
C PRO A 15 25.27 17.80 -35.92
N ALA A 16 26.49 18.24 -36.24
CA ALA A 16 27.50 17.40 -36.84
C ALA A 16 27.45 16.08 -36.08
N LYS A 17 27.16 14.97 -36.78
CA LYS A 17 26.99 13.63 -36.19
C LYS A 17 27.98 13.45 -35.05
N GLU A 18 27.49 13.57 -33.82
CA GLU A 18 28.37 13.60 -32.66
C GLU A 18 29.18 12.31 -32.66
N LYS A 19 30.49 12.42 -32.47
CA LYS A 19 31.35 11.23 -32.40
C LYS A 19 30.88 10.39 -31.19
N GLN A 20 30.82 9.06 -31.33
CA GLN A 20 30.30 8.16 -30.28
C GLN A 20 30.89 8.45 -28.89
N TRP A 21 32.20 8.75 -28.81
CA TRP A 21 32.87 9.08 -27.55
C TRP A 21 32.33 10.36 -26.87
N GLN A 22 31.82 11.33 -27.62
CA GLN A 22 31.24 12.56 -27.06
C GLN A 22 29.87 12.28 -26.44
N LEU A 23 29.07 11.45 -27.11
CA LEU A 23 27.78 10.99 -26.62
C LEU A 23 27.94 10.17 -25.34
N GLU A 24 28.86 9.20 -25.33
CA GLU A 24 29.20 8.41 -24.15
C GLU A 24 29.66 9.28 -22.97
N LYS A 25 30.53 10.26 -23.23
CA LYS A 25 31.01 11.19 -22.20
C LYS A 25 29.87 12.01 -21.60
N ARG A 26 28.96 12.52 -22.44
CA ARG A 26 27.78 13.28 -21.99
C ARG A 26 26.83 12.42 -21.18
N ILE A 27 26.53 11.20 -21.63
CA ILE A 27 25.67 10.25 -20.92
C ILE A 27 26.27 9.94 -19.55
N LYS A 28 27.57 9.63 -19.50
CA LYS A 28 28.30 9.40 -18.25
C LYS A 28 28.23 10.61 -17.33
N GLU A 29 28.43 11.80 -17.85
CA GLU A 29 28.36 13.04 -17.08
C GLU A 29 26.95 13.30 -16.52
N GLN A 30 25.90 13.10 -17.32
CA GLN A 30 24.50 13.24 -16.88
C GLN A 30 24.17 12.24 -15.77
N HIS A 31 24.61 10.98 -15.89
CA HIS A 31 24.43 9.97 -14.85
C HIS A 31 25.16 10.35 -13.57
N MET A 32 26.41 10.81 -13.68
CA MET A 32 27.21 11.22 -12.52
C MET A 32 26.60 12.42 -11.80
N LYS A 33 26.15 13.44 -12.54
CA LYS A 33 25.61 14.69 -11.95
C LYS A 33 24.17 14.57 -11.45
N ARG A 34 23.43 13.50 -11.80
CA ARG A 34 22.03 13.28 -11.41
C ARG A 34 21.15 14.52 -11.61
N LYS A 35 21.22 15.13 -12.80
CA LYS A 35 20.50 16.37 -13.19
C LYS A 35 20.92 17.66 -12.45
N SER A 36 21.93 17.61 -11.59
CA SER A 36 22.50 18.80 -10.97
C SER A 36 23.63 19.41 -11.83
N ARG A 37 24.03 20.65 -11.53
CA ARG A 37 25.15 21.30 -12.23
C ARG A 37 26.51 20.74 -11.81
N TYR A 38 26.61 20.28 -10.56
CA TYR A 38 27.84 19.83 -9.91
C TYR A 38 27.84 18.31 -9.75
N LEU A 39 28.96 17.73 -9.32
CA LEU A 39 28.98 16.33 -8.92
C LEU A 39 28.28 16.17 -7.56
N PRO A 40 27.62 15.03 -7.29
CA PRO A 40 27.07 14.77 -5.97
C PRO A 40 28.22 14.67 -4.97
N PHE A 41 28.13 15.47 -3.90
CA PHE A 41 29.04 15.41 -2.77
C PHE A 41 28.23 15.31 -1.47
N SER A 42 28.87 14.80 -0.42
CA SER A 42 28.25 14.76 0.91
C SER A 42 28.19 16.17 1.47
N ILE A 43 27.01 16.61 1.89
CA ILE A 43 26.83 17.90 2.60
C ILE A 43 27.50 17.83 3.97
N GLN A 44 27.57 16.63 4.57
CA GLN A 44 28.27 16.41 5.82
C GLN A 44 29.78 16.44 5.58
N PRO A 45 30.54 17.35 6.23
CA PRO A 45 32.00 17.32 6.21
C PRO A 45 32.49 16.05 6.92
N MET A 46 33.40 15.31 6.27
CA MET A 46 33.99 14.06 6.76
C MET A 46 33.00 13.10 7.43
N PRO A 47 32.08 12.50 6.65
CA PRO A 47 31.05 11.63 7.21
C PRO A 47 31.65 10.39 7.86
N TYR A 48 32.72 9.83 7.28
CA TYR A 48 33.33 8.59 7.73
C TYR A 48 34.38 8.82 8.82
N GLU A 49 34.41 7.94 9.82
CA GLU A 49 35.38 7.98 10.91
C GLU A 49 36.82 7.75 10.42
N ARG A 50 36.98 6.91 9.41
CA ARG A 50 38.29 6.61 8.81
C ARG A 50 38.97 7.86 8.23
N GLN A 51 38.20 8.75 7.61
CA GLN A 51 38.74 10.02 7.08
C GLN A 51 39.26 10.91 8.22
N ARG A 52 38.58 10.91 9.37
CA ARG A 52 38.96 11.68 10.56
C ARG A 52 40.16 11.09 11.32
N LEU A 53 40.39 9.78 11.17
CA LEU A 53 41.47 9.06 11.83
C LEU A 53 42.74 8.99 10.97
N ALA A 54 42.60 8.93 9.65
CA ALA A 54 43.72 8.81 8.71
C ALA A 54 44.50 10.13 8.57
N GLU A 55 43.81 11.26 8.66
CA GLU A 55 44.42 12.59 8.57
C GLU A 55 43.99 13.44 9.77
N PRO A 56 44.92 14.08 10.50
CA PRO A 56 44.57 14.92 11.64
C PRO A 56 43.71 16.10 11.16
N MET A 57 42.59 16.32 11.85
CA MET A 57 41.58 17.30 11.45
C MET A 57 42.13 18.74 11.51
N THR A 58 42.12 19.43 10.37
CA THR A 58 42.52 20.85 10.30
C THR A 58 41.56 21.71 11.14
N ASP A 59 41.97 22.93 11.48
CA ASP A 59 41.11 23.86 12.22
C ASP A 59 39.87 24.27 11.40
N GLU A 60 40.03 24.39 10.08
CA GLU A 60 38.94 24.69 9.13
C GLU A 60 37.90 23.56 9.11
N ASP A 61 38.37 22.32 9.02
CA ASP A 61 37.51 21.14 9.06
C ASP A 61 36.73 21.04 10.37
N ARG A 62 37.40 21.32 11.50
CA ARG A 62 36.76 21.33 12.82
C ARG A 62 35.68 22.40 12.90
N PHE A 63 35.91 23.57 12.33
CA PHE A 63 34.91 24.63 12.25
C PHE A 63 33.69 24.21 11.42
N LEU A 64 33.92 23.64 10.23
CA LEU A 64 32.83 23.16 9.35
C LEU A 64 32.01 22.06 10.03
N ARG A 65 32.67 21.13 10.72
CA ARG A 65 31.97 20.06 11.46
C ARG A 65 31.15 20.62 12.62
N LYS A 66 31.69 21.60 13.35
CA LYS A 66 30.98 22.29 14.44
C LYS A 66 29.75 23.04 13.91
N GLN A 67 29.88 23.69 12.75
CA GLN A 67 28.76 24.35 12.09
C GLN A 67 27.68 23.33 11.68
N TRP A 68 28.07 22.26 10.99
CA TRP A 68 27.14 21.20 10.56
C TRP A 68 26.37 20.59 11.74
N LEU A 69 27.04 20.35 12.88
CA LEU A 69 26.40 19.85 14.09
C LEU A 69 25.40 20.84 14.70
N LYS A 70 25.70 22.14 14.65
CA LYS A 70 24.75 23.19 15.07
C LYS A 70 23.54 23.25 14.14
N ASP A 71 23.75 23.08 12.84
CA ASP A 71 22.67 23.11 11.85
C ASP A 71 21.71 21.91 11.98
N GLN A 72 22.12 20.83 12.65
CA GLN A 72 21.23 19.72 13.00
C GLN A 72 20.29 20.04 14.18
N ILE A 73 20.54 21.12 14.93
CA ILE A 73 19.70 21.51 16.05
C ILE A 73 18.42 22.14 15.48
N LEU A 74 17.32 21.42 15.68
CA LEU A 74 16.01 21.86 15.23
C LEU A 74 15.52 23.04 16.06
N SER A 75 14.75 23.95 15.43
CA SER A 75 14.12 25.06 16.14
C SER A 75 13.14 24.55 17.19
N HIS A 76 13.03 25.23 18.33
CA HIS A 76 12.05 24.91 19.37
C HIS A 76 10.59 24.89 18.87
N LYS A 77 10.31 25.53 17.74
CA LYS A 77 8.97 25.57 17.11
C LYS A 77 8.67 24.36 16.24
N GLU A 78 9.64 23.46 16.05
CA GLU A 78 9.50 22.24 15.27
C GLU A 78 9.44 21.03 16.21
N PRO A 79 8.61 20.02 15.94
CA PRO A 79 7.79 19.79 14.74
C PRO A 79 6.45 20.53 14.75
N ARG A 80 6.15 21.28 13.68
CA ARG A 80 4.85 21.96 13.50
C ARG A 80 3.89 21.08 12.70
N HIS A 81 2.82 20.60 13.33
CA HIS A 81 1.73 19.95 12.62
C HIS A 81 0.84 21.00 11.94
N VAL A 82 1.00 21.16 10.62
CA VAL A 82 0.13 22.03 9.81
C VAL A 82 -1.05 21.21 9.32
N GLU A 83 -2.26 21.59 9.75
CA GLU A 83 -3.49 21.01 9.22
C GLU A 83 -3.60 21.32 7.72
N GLY A 84 -3.64 20.28 6.88
CA GLY A 84 -3.79 20.43 5.43
C GLY A 84 -2.58 20.12 4.57
N LEU A 85 -1.39 19.91 5.14
CA LEU A 85 -0.19 19.49 4.37
C LEU A 85 -0.42 18.19 3.58
N LYS A 86 -1.30 17.33 4.09
CA LYS A 86 -1.79 16.12 3.41
C LYS A 86 -3.31 16.23 3.28
N PRO A 87 -3.83 16.83 2.18
CA PRO A 87 -5.27 16.96 1.99
C PRO A 87 -5.92 15.58 1.96
N LYS A 88 -6.96 15.38 2.77
CA LYS A 88 -7.79 14.17 2.77
C LYS A 88 -9.11 14.42 2.04
N ASN A 89 -9.52 13.46 1.21
CA ASN A 89 -10.85 13.43 0.56
C ASN A 89 -11.98 13.49 1.61
N ILE A 90 -13.13 14.09 1.26
CA ILE A 90 -14.29 14.26 2.17
C ILE A 90 -14.72 12.93 2.80
N PHE A 91 -14.84 11.87 2.00
CA PHE A 91 -15.20 10.54 2.51
C PHE A 91 -14.19 10.00 3.52
N LYS A 92 -12.90 10.24 3.31
CA LYS A 92 -11.84 9.82 4.25
C LYS A 92 -11.90 10.63 5.55
N ARG A 93 -12.38 11.87 5.51
CA ARG A 93 -12.60 12.69 6.71
C ARG A 93 -13.78 12.16 7.50
N ILE A 94 -14.91 11.90 6.85
CA ILE A 94 -16.13 11.41 7.50
C ILE A 94 -15.90 10.03 8.11
N TYR A 95 -15.34 9.08 7.33
CA TYR A 95 -15.05 7.74 7.80
C TYR A 95 -13.98 7.72 8.91
N GLY A 96 -12.97 8.60 8.82
CA GLY A 96 -11.92 8.71 9.82
C GLY A 96 -12.35 9.41 11.11
N TYR A 97 -13.36 10.28 11.06
CA TYR A 97 -13.80 11.10 12.18
C TYR A 97 -14.03 10.35 13.51
N PRO A 98 -14.78 9.23 13.56
CA PRO A 98 -14.99 8.52 14.82
C PRO A 98 -13.69 7.95 15.39
N ALA A 99 -12.81 7.42 14.53
CA ALA A 99 -11.51 6.91 14.96
C ALA A 99 -10.58 8.04 15.47
N ASP A 100 -10.69 9.23 14.89
CA ASP A 100 -9.93 10.41 15.30
C ASP A 100 -10.40 10.96 16.66
N LEU A 101 -11.72 10.94 16.91
CA LEU A 101 -12.31 11.32 18.19
C LEU A 101 -11.84 10.38 19.30
N MET A 102 -11.94 9.08 19.05
CA MET A 102 -11.50 8.03 19.97
C MET A 102 -9.99 8.11 20.23
N TYR A 103 -9.19 8.34 19.18
CA TYR A 103 -7.75 8.58 19.30
C TYR A 103 -7.46 9.75 20.23
N LYS A 104 -8.07 10.91 20.00
CA LYS A 104 -7.87 12.12 20.84
C LYS A 104 -8.22 11.88 22.30
N ALA A 105 -9.25 11.09 22.59
CA ALA A 105 -9.64 10.73 23.94
C ALA A 105 -8.64 9.78 24.62
N PHE A 106 -7.98 8.90 23.87
CA PHE A 106 -7.03 7.91 24.42
C PHE A 106 -5.57 8.39 24.50
N ILE A 107 -5.18 9.43 23.77
CA ILE A 107 -3.83 10.03 23.87
C ILE A 107 -3.38 10.28 25.33
N PRO A 108 -4.18 10.93 26.21
CA PRO A 108 -3.71 11.25 27.56
C PRO A 108 -3.54 10.02 28.46
N VAL A 109 -4.17 8.89 28.13
CA VAL A 109 -4.14 7.68 28.96
C VAL A 109 -3.05 6.71 28.52
N VAL A 110 -2.90 6.51 27.21
CA VAL A 110 -2.05 5.44 26.64
C VAL A 110 -0.75 5.99 26.06
N GLY A 111 -0.71 7.28 25.70
CA GLY A 111 0.41 7.91 24.99
C GLY A 111 0.28 7.86 23.47
N GLU A 112 1.13 8.63 22.77
CA GLU A 112 0.98 8.92 21.34
C GLU A 112 1.15 7.68 20.44
N ILE A 113 2.19 6.89 20.68
CA ILE A 113 2.55 5.72 19.86
C ILE A 113 1.45 4.64 19.89
N PRO A 114 1.05 4.11 21.07
CA PRO A 114 0.03 3.06 21.12
C PRO A 114 -1.35 3.58 20.67
N ALA A 115 -1.69 4.83 20.96
CA ALA A 115 -2.92 5.42 20.45
C ALA A 115 -2.92 5.49 18.91
N ALA A 116 -1.78 5.79 18.27
CA ALA A 116 -1.68 5.90 16.82
C ALA A 116 -1.86 4.53 16.14
N VAL A 117 -1.34 3.48 16.77
CA VAL A 117 -1.58 2.09 16.37
C VAL A 117 -3.06 1.73 16.53
N GLY A 118 -3.66 2.07 17.68
CA GLY A 118 -5.08 1.82 17.96
C GLY A 118 -6.02 2.47 16.94
N ARG A 119 -5.75 3.72 16.54
CA ARG A 119 -6.49 4.46 15.49
C ARG A 119 -6.57 3.69 14.17
N ILE A 120 -5.55 2.88 13.87
CA ILE A 120 -5.44 2.15 12.61
C ILE A 120 -6.06 0.75 12.73
N ILE A 121 -5.83 0.07 13.84
CA ILE A 121 -6.23 -1.33 14.05
C ILE A 121 -7.73 -1.45 14.38
N ILE A 122 -8.22 -0.65 15.32
CA ILE A 122 -9.61 -0.76 15.83
C ILE A 122 -10.67 -0.64 14.73
N PRO A 123 -10.65 0.39 13.85
CA PRO A 123 -11.69 0.50 12.82
C PRO A 123 -11.61 -0.64 11.79
N ARG A 124 -10.41 -1.18 11.52
CA ARG A 124 -10.26 -2.32 10.62
C ARG A 124 -10.85 -3.58 11.22
N ILE A 125 -10.54 -3.86 12.48
CA ILE A 125 -11.10 -5.00 13.21
C ILE A 125 -12.62 -4.92 13.21
N LEU A 126 -13.19 -3.77 13.58
CA LEU A 126 -14.63 -3.56 13.63
C LEU A 126 -15.29 -3.76 12.27
N LEU A 127 -14.70 -3.20 11.20
CA LEU A 127 -15.20 -3.38 9.84
C LEU A 127 -15.11 -4.84 9.40
N THR A 128 -13.99 -5.53 9.66
CA THR A 128 -13.84 -6.94 9.30
C THR A 128 -14.86 -7.83 10.01
N PHE A 129 -15.08 -7.62 11.32
CA PHE A 129 -16.09 -8.37 12.07
C PHE A 129 -17.49 -8.06 11.58
N GLY A 130 -17.81 -6.80 11.30
CA GLY A 130 -19.11 -6.40 10.77
C GLY A 130 -19.41 -7.05 9.42
N VAL A 131 -18.44 -7.05 8.50
CA VAL A 131 -18.57 -7.70 7.19
C VAL A 131 -18.72 -9.21 7.34
N LEU A 132 -17.87 -9.87 8.13
CA LEU A 132 -17.95 -11.32 8.34
C LEU A 132 -19.30 -11.73 8.96
N TYR A 133 -19.76 -10.98 9.96
CA TYR A 133 -21.06 -11.22 10.60
C TYR A 133 -22.22 -11.02 9.62
N TYR A 134 -22.19 -9.95 8.83
CA TYR A 134 -23.18 -9.70 7.79
C TYR A 134 -23.24 -10.84 6.77
N TRP A 135 -22.08 -11.28 6.27
CA TRP A 135 -21.98 -12.40 5.33
C TRP A 135 -22.48 -13.71 5.94
N TYR A 136 -22.08 -14.02 7.17
CA TYR A 136 -22.57 -15.18 7.90
C TYR A 136 -24.10 -15.17 8.00
N TYR A 137 -24.67 -14.02 8.37
CA TYR A 137 -26.11 -13.85 8.48
C TYR A 137 -26.81 -14.03 7.12
N CYS A 138 -26.29 -13.42 6.06
CA CYS A 138 -26.82 -13.56 4.71
C CYS A 138 -26.80 -15.01 4.22
N ILE A 139 -25.71 -15.74 4.43
CA ILE A 139 -25.59 -17.14 4.04
C ILE A 139 -26.56 -18.02 4.84
N LYS A 140 -26.68 -17.78 6.15
CA LYS A 140 -27.49 -18.62 7.05
C LYS A 140 -28.99 -18.46 6.83
N TYR A 141 -29.47 -17.24 6.62
CA TYR A 141 -30.92 -16.95 6.59
C TYR A 141 -31.46 -16.64 5.19
N SER A 142 -30.59 -16.47 4.19
CA SER A 142 -30.98 -16.22 2.80
C SER A 142 -30.38 -17.26 1.83
N PRO A 143 -30.60 -18.58 2.06
CA PRO A 143 -30.20 -19.60 1.10
C PRO A 143 -31.08 -19.53 -0.16
N ASN A 144 -30.46 -19.77 -1.31
CA ASN A 144 -31.14 -19.91 -2.60
C ASN A 144 -31.62 -21.36 -2.76
N ASP A 145 -32.81 -21.63 -2.24
CA ASP A 145 -33.50 -22.91 -2.39
C ASP A 145 -34.31 -22.95 -3.69
N TRP A 146 -34.68 -24.14 -4.16
CA TRP A 146 -35.53 -24.33 -5.34
C TRP A 146 -36.87 -23.56 -5.29
N THR A 147 -37.36 -23.21 -4.09
CA THR A 147 -38.59 -22.42 -3.88
C THR A 147 -38.38 -20.91 -3.97
N ARG A 148 -37.13 -20.42 -3.87
CA ARG A 148 -36.80 -18.99 -3.78
C ARG A 148 -35.87 -18.59 -4.92
N GLY A 149 -36.32 -17.66 -5.77
CA GLY A 149 -35.50 -17.17 -6.89
C GLY A 149 -34.32 -16.27 -6.50
N LYS A 150 -34.23 -15.83 -5.24
CA LYS A 150 -33.20 -14.90 -4.74
C LYS A 150 -32.51 -15.49 -3.50
N GLY A 151 -31.22 -15.22 -3.36
CA GLY A 151 -30.42 -15.66 -2.20
C GLY A 151 -29.03 -16.12 -2.62
N TRP A 152 -28.24 -16.53 -1.62
CA TRP A 152 -26.90 -17.08 -1.84
C TRP A 152 -27.00 -18.58 -2.09
N TYR A 153 -26.49 -19.03 -3.24
CA TYR A 153 -26.34 -20.45 -3.54
C TYR A 153 -24.93 -20.90 -3.14
N LEU A 154 -24.83 -21.67 -2.06
CA LEU A 154 -23.57 -22.29 -1.66
C LEU A 154 -23.50 -23.70 -2.22
N TYR A 155 -22.59 -23.92 -3.14
CA TYR A 155 -22.24 -25.25 -3.63
C TYR A 155 -20.90 -25.65 -3.02
N SER A 156 -20.87 -26.77 -2.30
CA SER A 156 -19.63 -27.36 -1.81
C SER A 156 -19.16 -28.41 -2.81
N THR A 157 -17.90 -28.34 -3.20
CA THR A 157 -17.27 -29.39 -4.00
C THR A 157 -17.10 -30.65 -3.17
N ARG A 158 -16.95 -31.80 -3.85
CA ARG A 158 -16.66 -33.06 -3.15
C ARG A 158 -15.40 -32.91 -2.30
N PRO A 159 -15.39 -33.39 -1.04
CA PRO A 159 -14.16 -33.46 -0.27
C PRO A 159 -13.16 -34.39 -0.99
N LYS A 160 -11.87 -34.13 -0.79
CA LYS A 160 -10.83 -34.98 -1.35
C LYS A 160 -10.77 -36.27 -0.55
N ALA A 161 -10.98 -37.41 -1.21
CA ALA A 161 -10.76 -38.72 -0.63
C ALA A 161 -9.25 -38.99 -0.56
N TYR A 162 -8.75 -39.30 0.63
CA TYR A 162 -7.33 -39.65 0.81
C TYR A 162 -7.12 -41.16 0.93
N THR A 163 -8.12 -41.90 1.39
CA THR A 163 -8.11 -43.36 1.49
C THR A 163 -9.14 -43.97 0.55
N ILE A 164 -8.98 -45.26 0.26
CA ILE A 164 -9.89 -46.05 -0.59
C ILE A 164 -11.25 -46.23 0.11
N ASP A 165 -11.31 -46.16 1.44
CA ASP A 165 -12.57 -46.29 2.19
C ASP A 165 -13.39 -44.98 2.20
N GLU A 166 -12.80 -43.85 1.81
CA GLU A 166 -13.44 -42.52 1.78
C GLU A 166 -13.99 -42.16 0.39
N TYR A 167 -14.55 -43.10 -0.36
CA TYR A 167 -15.22 -42.72 -1.62
C TYR A 167 -16.46 -41.86 -1.31
N PRO A 168 -16.56 -40.63 -1.86
CA PRO A 168 -17.76 -39.84 -1.72
C PRO A 168 -18.91 -40.54 -2.43
N ALA A 169 -20.13 -40.37 -1.91
CA ALA A 169 -21.33 -40.90 -2.54
C ALA A 169 -21.38 -40.52 -4.03
N GLU A 170 -21.75 -41.49 -4.86
CA GLU A 170 -21.96 -41.30 -6.28
C GLU A 170 -23.07 -40.25 -6.48
N LYS A 171 -22.86 -39.29 -7.38
CA LYS A 171 -23.86 -38.25 -7.66
C LYS A 171 -24.64 -38.63 -8.89
N ASP A 172 -25.95 -38.40 -8.85
CA ASP A 172 -26.78 -38.51 -10.03
C ASP A 172 -26.47 -37.36 -11.01
N HIS A 173 -26.83 -37.54 -12.27
CA HIS A 173 -26.59 -36.56 -13.35
C HIS A 173 -27.28 -35.20 -13.09
N ASP A 174 -28.37 -35.23 -12.35
CA ASP A 174 -29.26 -34.11 -12.01
C ASP A 174 -28.98 -33.50 -10.63
N ASP A 175 -27.97 -34.00 -9.89
CA ASP A 175 -27.50 -33.41 -8.61
C ASP A 175 -26.73 -32.08 -8.78
N PHE A 176 -26.29 -31.76 -10.01
CA PHE A 176 -25.46 -30.59 -10.26
C PHE A 176 -26.16 -29.25 -9.95
N PHE A 177 -27.50 -29.22 -10.03
CA PHE A 177 -28.30 -28.01 -9.81
C PHE A 177 -29.57 -28.26 -8.98
N ASP A 178 -29.52 -29.19 -8.03
CA ASP A 178 -30.69 -29.61 -7.26
C ASP A 178 -31.29 -28.47 -6.41
N LYS A 179 -30.48 -27.55 -5.87
CA LYS A 179 -30.93 -26.48 -4.94
C LYS A 179 -31.84 -26.99 -3.81
N GLY A 180 -31.59 -28.22 -3.35
CA GLY A 180 -32.39 -28.90 -2.33
C GLY A 180 -33.76 -29.39 -2.80
N PHE A 181 -34.01 -29.48 -4.11
CA PHE A 181 -35.27 -29.96 -4.69
C PHE A 181 -35.53 -31.43 -4.35
N LYS A 182 -34.52 -32.30 -4.32
CA LYS A 182 -34.62 -33.70 -3.86
C LYS A 182 -34.95 -33.80 -2.37
N ARG A 183 -34.57 -32.79 -1.56
CA ARG A 183 -34.85 -32.75 -0.11
C ARG A 183 -36.28 -32.29 0.23
N ARG A 184 -37.10 -31.94 -0.76
CA ARG A 184 -38.47 -31.48 -0.53
C ARG A 184 -39.32 -32.54 0.16
N THR A 185 -40.25 -32.12 1.01
CA THR A 185 -41.24 -33.01 1.65
C THR A 185 -42.55 -33.10 0.87
N CYS A 186 -42.83 -32.15 -0.03
CA CYS A 186 -44.04 -32.12 -0.86
C CYS A 186 -43.77 -32.57 -2.31
N LEU A 187 -44.82 -33.01 -3.03
CA LEU A 187 -44.75 -33.36 -4.46
C LEU A 187 -43.71 -34.43 -4.81
N LYS A 188 -43.56 -35.46 -3.96
CA LYS A 188 -42.71 -36.63 -4.26
C LYS A 188 -43.39 -37.59 -5.22
N ASP A 189 -44.69 -37.84 -5.03
CA ASP A 189 -45.48 -38.81 -5.81
C ASP A 189 -46.28 -38.15 -6.94
N GLY A 190 -45.91 -36.94 -7.34
CA GLY A 190 -46.57 -36.22 -8.42
C GLY A 190 -46.33 -36.94 -9.74
N LYS A 191 -47.34 -37.63 -10.27
CA LYS A 191 -47.31 -38.18 -11.63
C LYS A 191 -47.15 -37.01 -12.60
N THR A 192 -45.97 -36.86 -13.18
CA THR A 192 -45.78 -35.98 -14.32
C THR A 192 -46.42 -36.66 -15.53
N SER A 193 -47.17 -35.92 -16.34
CA SER A 193 -47.88 -36.43 -17.52
C SER A 193 -46.96 -36.94 -18.64
N PHE A 194 -45.65 -37.08 -18.37
CA PHE A 194 -44.61 -37.42 -19.32
C PHE A 194 -43.98 -38.80 -19.08
N VAL A 195 -44.34 -39.50 -18.01
CA VAL A 195 -43.98 -40.91 -17.83
C VAL A 195 -45.10 -41.75 -18.47
N SER A 196 -44.98 -42.01 -19.77
CA SER A 196 -45.77 -43.02 -20.46
C SER A 196 -45.33 -44.42 -20.00
N GLU A 197 -46.32 -45.29 -19.79
CA GLU A 197 -46.20 -46.72 -19.46
C GLU A 197 -45.16 -47.49 -20.29
#